data_AF-A0ABD3R0R8-F1
#
_entry.id   AF-A0ABD3R0R8-F1
#
_cell.length_a   1.000
_cell.length_b   1.000
_cell.length_c   1.000
_cell.angle_alpha   90.00
_cell.angle_beta   90.00
_cell.angle_gamma   90.00
#
_symmetry.space_group_name_H-M   'P 1'
#
loop_
_entity.id
_entity.type
_entity.pdbx_description
1 polymer ?
#
loop_
_entity_poly.entity_id
_entity_poly.type
_entity_poly.pdbx_seq_one_letter_code
_entity_poly.pdbx_strand_id
1 'polypeptide(L)'
;MAATERDGLLTRPQDTLSSPTPGWNCQTISNWALTCVVSLLVLVLIIDPRISPFGSSQPSVDESSASAATTESPHTSFSPHTEGRYYATQFISFTINTSGGSASDGECEGRLVDPKEDACYLGNEDVEKDVNHRLAILADVLRTLHNDVFKEDPEIDRDPRVLKILMVPEFFLRGPTGAYSTEEMLESDHKKGELVKLVDKIHEMISDPAFEDYLFVFGTIVAAESMDDGDGEYTAKDNLYFNFAPVYRGGAEDEESGHVHRYIILKRYISGADFLSRTELPNPVEFDMRAYDNAESSSVLAETFARRNMTVVTDNYLEIDGIKIGIEICLDHRMGSLYNNLRIKHNGELVDVQLVISAGMSIERGINPVKPGGVVYLTDGGASSAACLRTDTGEFDPNHVCRGKPDGLQHRPHGGVGYTNFLPLAGCIDMERDELLEGYYSRYQTQGCAFTLKTYGIDVMDEFSYYPPSIEIYPTVALP
;
A
#
# COMPACT_ATOMS: atom_id res chain seq x y z
N MET A 1 -26.48 56.00 -36.11
CA MET A 1 -27.84 55.63 -36.56
C MET A 1 -27.83 54.12 -36.78
N ALA A 2 -28.55 53.23 -36.12
CA ALA A 2 -29.43 53.15 -34.95
C ALA A 2 -29.33 51.64 -34.54
N ALA A 3 -28.97 51.23 -33.32
CA ALA A 3 -29.79 51.13 -32.11
C ALA A 3 -31.17 50.48 -32.32
N THR A 4 -31.34 49.25 -31.82
CA THR A 4 -32.56 48.81 -31.11
C THR A 4 -32.28 47.59 -30.23
N GLU A 5 -32.48 47.80 -28.92
CA GLU A 5 -32.71 46.83 -27.86
C GLU A 5 -34.05 46.09 -28.04
N ARG A 6 -34.18 44.90 -27.45
CA ARG A 6 -35.38 44.56 -26.66
C ARG A 6 -35.15 43.39 -25.70
N ASP A 7 -35.53 43.68 -24.45
CA ASP A 7 -35.66 42.80 -23.30
C ASP A 7 -36.61 41.61 -23.50
N GLY A 8 -36.36 40.53 -22.75
CA GLY A 8 -37.23 39.36 -22.66
C GLY A 8 -36.93 38.49 -21.44
N LEU A 9 -37.58 38.85 -20.32
CA LEU A 9 -37.81 38.17 -19.04
C LEU A 9 -37.25 36.76 -18.75
N LEU A 10 -36.69 36.70 -17.54
CA LEU A 10 -36.38 35.57 -16.67
C LEU A 10 -37.57 34.63 -16.39
N THR A 11 -37.33 33.32 -16.50
CA THR A 11 -37.94 32.28 -15.64
C THR A 11 -36.90 31.21 -15.33
N ARG A 12 -36.47 31.12 -14.06
CA ARG A 12 -35.59 30.06 -13.52
C ARG A 12 -36.38 28.74 -13.37
N PRO A 13 -35.85 27.59 -13.80
CA PRO A 13 -36.28 26.29 -13.28
C PRO A 13 -35.75 26.10 -11.85
N GLN A 14 -36.57 25.48 -11.01
CA GLN A 14 -36.23 25.10 -9.65
C GLN A 14 -35.22 23.96 -9.65
N ASP A 15 -34.03 24.21 -9.11
CA ASP A 15 -33.07 23.18 -8.75
C ASP A 15 -33.64 22.32 -7.61
N THR A 16 -33.92 21.06 -7.91
CA THR A 16 -34.10 20.03 -6.89
C THR A 16 -32.72 19.69 -6.33
N LEU A 17 -32.43 20.20 -5.13
CA LEU A 17 -31.30 19.74 -4.31
C LEU A 17 -31.47 18.25 -3.98
N SER A 18 -30.81 17.38 -4.73
CA SER A 18 -30.34 16.11 -4.20
C SER A 18 -29.05 16.38 -3.43
N SER A 19 -29.08 16.13 -2.12
CA SER A 19 -27.89 16.16 -1.27
C SER A 19 -26.87 15.11 -1.76
N PRO A 20 -25.61 15.48 -2.06
CA PRO A 20 -24.59 14.49 -2.36
C PRO A 20 -24.26 13.71 -1.09
N THR A 21 -24.27 12.38 -1.20
CA THR A 21 -23.67 11.50 -0.20
C THR A 21 -22.16 11.78 -0.14
N PRO A 22 -21.52 11.76 1.05
CA PRO A 22 -20.09 12.02 1.15
C PRO A 22 -19.31 10.90 0.44
N GLY A 23 -18.64 11.25 -0.65
CA GLY A 23 -17.69 10.37 -1.33
C GLY A 23 -16.47 10.11 -0.45
N TRP A 24 -16.02 8.86 -0.42
CA TRP A 24 -14.84 8.44 0.33
C TRP A 24 -13.57 8.79 -0.45
N ASN A 25 -12.92 9.92 -0.15
CA ASN A 25 -11.57 10.24 -0.65
C ASN A 25 -10.52 9.90 0.42
N CYS A 26 -9.44 9.20 0.05
CA CYS A 26 -8.33 8.82 0.92
C CYS A 26 -7.48 10.01 1.42
N GLN A 27 -7.47 11.14 0.69
CA GLN A 27 -6.55 12.25 0.96
C GLN A 27 -7.14 13.38 1.85
N THR A 28 -8.46 13.60 1.89
CA THR A 28 -9.01 14.89 2.39
C THR A 28 -9.63 14.89 3.80
N ILE A 29 -9.62 13.79 4.55
CA ILE A 29 -10.14 13.79 5.94
C ILE A 29 -9.02 14.14 6.93
N SER A 30 -8.52 15.37 6.90
CA SER A 30 -7.58 15.86 7.93
C SER A 30 -8.07 17.08 8.73
N ASN A 31 -9.20 17.74 8.42
CA ASN A 31 -9.55 18.99 9.13
C ASN A 31 -11.03 19.31 9.44
N TRP A 32 -12.01 18.40 9.22
CA TRP A 32 -13.45 18.76 9.38
C TRP A 32 -14.20 18.15 10.58
N ALA A 33 -13.53 17.40 11.46
CA ALA A 33 -14.21 16.74 12.58
C ALA A 33 -14.29 17.55 13.89
N LEU A 34 -13.66 18.73 13.99
CA LEU A 34 -13.54 19.43 15.29
C LEU A 34 -14.53 20.60 15.51
N THR A 35 -15.29 21.02 14.50
CA THR A 35 -16.14 22.23 14.61
C THR A 35 -17.63 21.94 14.89
N CYS A 36 -18.11 20.70 14.79
CA CYS A 36 -19.53 20.37 14.91
C CYS A 36 -19.96 19.68 16.22
N VAL A 37 -19.05 19.37 17.16
CA VAL A 37 -19.39 18.62 18.39
C VAL A 37 -19.39 19.50 19.67
N VAL A 38 -18.96 20.77 19.59
CA VAL A 38 -18.83 21.63 20.79
C VAL A 38 -20.04 22.55 21.05
N SER A 39 -21.14 22.46 20.29
CA SER A 39 -22.31 23.36 20.45
C SER A 39 -23.62 22.70 20.86
N LEU A 40 -23.62 21.44 21.33
CA LEU A 40 -24.87 20.78 21.70
C LEU A 40 -24.74 19.84 22.92
N LEU A 41 -24.33 20.35 24.08
CA LEU A 41 -24.58 19.72 25.38
C LEU A 41 -24.35 20.69 26.55
N VAL A 42 -25.19 21.74 26.59
CA VAL A 42 -25.51 22.51 27.80
C VAL A 42 -27.03 22.47 27.95
N LEU A 43 -27.53 22.20 29.16
CA LEU A 43 -28.87 21.75 29.56
C LEU A 43 -29.07 20.23 29.34
N VAL A 44 -29.14 19.37 30.37
CA VAL A 44 -30.07 19.41 31.51
C VAL A 44 -29.43 18.82 32.78
N LEU A 45 -29.44 19.59 33.86
CA LEU A 45 -29.39 19.13 35.25
C LEU A 45 -30.82 18.89 35.74
N ILE A 46 -31.04 17.90 36.64
CA ILE A 46 -31.88 17.96 37.87
C ILE A 46 -32.00 16.56 38.55
N ILE A 47 -31.44 16.48 39.79
CA ILE A 47 -31.92 15.85 41.07
C ILE A 47 -32.29 14.34 41.06
N ASP A 48 -31.77 13.45 41.94
CA ASP A 48 -31.90 13.39 43.42
C ASP A 48 -30.78 12.55 44.09
N PRO A 49 -30.39 12.84 45.36
CA PRO A 49 -29.33 12.19 46.12
C PRO A 49 -29.86 11.19 47.16
N ARG A 50 -29.06 10.17 47.47
CA ARG A 50 -29.10 9.27 48.66
C ARG A 50 -28.12 8.13 48.33
N ILE A 51 -27.02 7.87 49.05
CA ILE A 51 -26.95 7.26 50.37
C ILE A 51 -25.54 7.49 50.98
N SER A 52 -25.58 7.65 52.31
CA SER A 52 -24.60 7.88 53.38
C SER A 52 -23.26 7.11 53.45
N PRO A 53 -22.38 7.49 54.42
CA PRO A 53 -20.93 7.30 54.39
C PRO A 53 -20.40 6.19 55.31
N PHE A 54 -19.18 5.74 55.04
CA PHE A 54 -18.24 5.06 55.95
C PHE A 54 -16.85 5.63 55.59
N GLY A 55 -16.03 6.26 56.46
CA GLY A 55 -15.45 5.78 57.71
C GLY A 55 -14.52 4.61 57.41
N SER A 56 -13.21 4.56 57.67
CA SER A 56 -12.24 5.38 58.41
C SER A 56 -10.85 4.76 58.17
N SER A 57 -9.80 5.56 58.34
CA SER A 57 -8.43 5.19 58.75
C SER A 57 -7.61 4.19 57.91
N GLN A 58 -6.52 4.68 57.32
CA GLN A 58 -5.27 3.91 57.16
C GLN A 58 -4.07 4.68 57.71
N PRO A 59 -3.12 4.00 58.38
CA PRO A 59 -1.92 4.61 58.92
C PRO A 59 -0.81 4.68 57.85
N SER A 60 -0.01 5.74 58.00
CA SER A 60 1.30 5.93 57.39
C SER A 60 2.24 4.77 57.72
N VAL A 61 2.90 4.22 56.71
CA VAL A 61 4.05 3.33 56.86
C VAL A 61 5.24 3.97 56.17
N ASP A 62 6.32 4.06 56.95
CA ASP A 62 7.59 4.69 56.66
C ASP A 62 8.32 4.11 55.43
N GLU A 63 8.92 5.01 54.66
CA GLU A 63 9.97 4.72 53.70
C GLU A 63 11.26 4.32 54.44
N SER A 64 11.75 3.11 54.20
CA SER A 64 13.16 2.79 54.44
C SER A 64 13.71 1.89 53.33
N SER A 65 14.67 2.47 52.59
CA SER A 65 15.89 1.87 52.02
C SER A 65 15.88 0.38 51.63
N ALA A 66 15.93 0.11 50.31
CA ALA A 66 16.51 -1.08 49.71
C ALA A 66 17.16 -0.68 48.37
N SER A 67 18.50 -0.62 48.29
CA SER A 67 19.37 -1.70 47.80
C SER A 67 19.10 -2.09 46.34
N ALA A 68 19.96 -1.59 45.44
CA ALA A 68 19.99 -1.93 44.03
C ALA A 68 20.23 -3.44 43.84
N ALA A 69 19.18 -4.14 43.40
CA ALA A 69 19.28 -5.50 42.87
C ALA A 69 19.42 -5.41 41.34
N THR A 70 20.56 -5.86 40.83
CA THR A 70 20.78 -6.15 39.42
C THR A 70 19.76 -7.19 38.96
N THR A 71 18.82 -6.74 38.14
CA THR A 71 17.83 -7.59 37.48
C THR A 71 18.52 -8.34 36.35
N GLU A 72 18.90 -9.60 36.60
CA GLU A 72 19.23 -10.54 35.53
C GLU A 72 17.95 -10.80 34.72
N SER A 73 17.98 -10.39 33.46
CA SER A 73 16.89 -10.59 32.52
C SER A 73 16.69 -12.09 32.29
N PRO A 74 15.46 -12.61 32.39
CA PRO A 74 15.20 -14.02 32.15
C PRO A 74 15.43 -14.32 30.67
N HIS A 75 16.54 -14.99 30.36
CA HIS A 75 16.72 -15.66 29.07
C HIS A 75 15.67 -16.76 28.97
N THR A 76 14.51 -16.44 28.41
CA THR A 76 13.56 -17.41 27.90
C THR A 76 14.28 -18.25 26.84
N SER A 77 14.56 -19.51 27.17
CA SER A 77 15.09 -20.46 26.21
C SER A 77 14.03 -20.70 25.14
N PHE A 78 14.18 -20.04 23.99
CA PHE A 78 13.39 -20.34 22.80
C PHE A 78 13.65 -21.81 22.42
N SER A 79 12.58 -22.59 22.36
CA SER A 79 12.57 -23.98 21.88
C SER A 79 13.16 -24.00 20.45
N PRO A 80 13.93 -25.02 20.06
CA PRO A 80 14.49 -25.11 18.71
C PRO A 80 13.39 -24.95 17.66
N HIS A 81 13.62 -23.98 16.76
CA HIS A 81 12.70 -23.45 15.76
C HIS A 81 12.03 -24.52 14.89
N THR A 82 10.83 -24.15 14.43
CA THR A 82 9.97 -24.81 13.45
C THR A 82 10.73 -25.32 12.22
N GLU A 83 10.32 -26.47 11.69
CA GLU A 83 10.94 -27.20 10.56
C GLU A 83 10.88 -26.46 9.19
N GLY A 84 10.61 -25.14 9.17
CA GLY A 84 10.47 -24.34 7.95
C GLY A 84 11.82 -23.92 7.34
N ARG A 85 11.81 -23.60 6.04
CA ARG A 85 13.00 -23.10 5.31
C ARG A 85 13.52 -21.79 5.93
N TYR A 86 12.60 -20.92 6.36
CA TYR A 86 12.90 -19.61 6.92
C TYR A 86 12.55 -19.52 8.40
N TYR A 87 13.41 -18.87 9.17
CA TYR A 87 13.13 -18.53 10.57
C TYR A 87 12.80 -17.04 10.77
N ALA A 88 12.98 -16.22 9.73
CA ALA A 88 12.82 -14.77 9.79
C ALA A 88 12.52 -14.17 8.40
N THR A 89 12.06 -12.93 8.40
CA THR A 89 11.87 -12.10 7.20
C THR A 89 12.65 -10.79 7.30
N GLN A 90 13.11 -10.27 6.17
CA GLN A 90 13.63 -8.91 6.05
C GLN A 90 12.80 -8.14 5.02
N PHE A 91 12.35 -6.94 5.38
CA PHE A 91 11.52 -6.12 4.49
C PHE A 91 12.34 -5.06 3.78
N ILE A 92 12.12 -4.94 2.48
CA ILE A 92 12.77 -4.01 1.58
C ILE A 92 11.67 -3.27 0.82
N SER A 93 11.61 -1.95 0.94
CA SER A 93 10.62 -1.12 0.26
C SER A 93 11.30 -0.27 -0.81
N PHE A 94 10.76 -0.27 -2.03
CA PHE A 94 11.12 0.75 -3.01
C PHE A 94 10.18 1.95 -2.83
N THR A 95 10.64 2.95 -2.11
CA THR A 95 9.84 4.12 -1.76
C THR A 95 9.95 5.18 -2.85
N ILE A 96 8.88 5.31 -3.64
CA ILE A 96 8.75 6.29 -4.72
C ILE A 96 7.34 6.87 -4.73
N ASN A 97 7.21 8.16 -5.03
CA ASN A 97 5.89 8.76 -5.19
C ASN A 97 5.24 8.30 -6.51
N THR A 98 4.07 7.67 -6.40
CA THR A 98 3.28 7.20 -7.56
C THR A 98 1.97 7.97 -7.75
N SER A 99 1.74 9.00 -6.94
CA SER A 99 0.51 9.80 -6.95
C SER A 99 0.44 10.77 -8.14
N GLY A 100 1.59 11.16 -8.69
CA GLY A 100 1.69 12.10 -9.81
C GLY A 100 2.50 13.34 -9.46
N GLY A 101 2.59 14.28 -10.41
CA GLY A 101 3.33 15.52 -10.27
C GLY A 101 2.41 16.66 -9.87
N SER A 102 2.93 17.61 -9.12
CA SER A 102 2.22 18.81 -8.68
C SER A 102 2.29 19.91 -9.73
N ALA A 103 1.13 20.41 -10.18
CA ALA A 103 1.08 21.50 -11.15
C ALA A 103 1.52 22.83 -10.54
N SER A 104 1.17 23.07 -9.27
CA SER A 104 1.63 24.24 -8.52
C SER A 104 3.14 24.28 -8.29
N ASP A 105 3.81 23.13 -8.31
CA ASP A 105 5.28 23.04 -8.26
C ASP A 105 5.94 23.04 -9.65
N GLY A 106 5.16 23.15 -10.72
CA GLY A 106 5.66 23.22 -12.11
C GLY A 106 5.99 21.87 -12.75
N GLU A 107 5.73 20.74 -12.08
CA GLU A 107 6.04 19.39 -12.61
C GLU A 107 5.16 19.00 -13.81
N CYS A 108 4.06 19.72 -13.99
CA CYS A 108 3.09 19.49 -15.04
C CYS A 108 3.27 20.40 -16.25
N GLU A 109 4.41 21.08 -16.39
CA GLU A 109 4.70 21.88 -17.59
C GLU A 109 4.64 20.99 -18.85
N GLY A 110 3.77 21.38 -19.79
CA GLY A 110 3.55 20.62 -21.02
C GLY A 110 2.71 19.34 -20.86
N ARG A 111 2.14 19.09 -19.69
CA ARG A 111 1.28 17.93 -19.41
C ARG A 111 -0.16 18.38 -19.12
N LEU A 112 -1.12 17.48 -19.32
CA LEU A 112 -2.50 17.72 -18.87
C LEU A 112 -2.52 17.83 -17.34
N VAL A 113 -3.30 18.75 -16.77
CA VAL A 113 -3.46 18.85 -15.31
C VAL A 113 -4.85 18.36 -14.94
N ASP A 114 -4.94 17.53 -13.91
CA ASP A 114 -6.18 17.17 -13.27
C ASP A 114 -6.68 18.39 -12.47
N PRO A 115 -7.79 19.03 -12.88
CA PRO A 115 -8.26 20.24 -12.23
C PRO A 115 -8.82 19.99 -10.83
N LYS A 116 -9.14 18.74 -10.46
CA LYS A 116 -9.63 18.40 -9.12
C LYS A 116 -8.48 18.22 -8.13
N GLU A 117 -7.39 17.62 -8.59
CA GLU A 117 -6.26 17.23 -7.73
C GLU A 117 -5.02 18.14 -7.89
N ASP A 118 -5.03 19.12 -8.80
CA ASP A 118 -3.86 19.95 -9.15
C ASP A 118 -2.63 19.11 -9.53
N ALA A 119 -2.87 17.93 -10.13
CA ALA A 119 -1.85 16.92 -10.35
C ALA A 119 -1.81 16.44 -11.82
N CYS A 120 -0.66 15.91 -12.26
CA CYS A 120 -0.51 15.29 -13.57
C CYS A 120 0.13 13.91 -13.47
N TYR A 121 -0.05 13.12 -14.52
CA TYR A 121 0.65 11.85 -14.66
C TYR A 121 2.15 12.07 -14.94
N LEU A 122 2.98 11.45 -14.11
CA LEU A 122 4.43 11.37 -14.28
C LEU A 122 4.78 10.03 -14.90
N GLY A 123 4.84 10.07 -16.23
CA GLY A 123 5.19 8.95 -17.10
C GLY A 123 5.09 9.37 -18.56
N ASN A 124 5.20 8.42 -19.47
CA ASN A 124 5.03 8.64 -20.91
C ASN A 124 3.56 8.46 -21.30
N GLU A 125 3.07 9.29 -22.21
CA GLU A 125 1.73 9.10 -22.80
C GLU A 125 1.71 7.92 -23.79
N ASP A 126 2.87 7.60 -24.38
CA ASP A 126 3.06 6.39 -25.18
C ASP A 126 3.28 5.18 -24.25
N VAL A 127 2.32 4.25 -24.26
CA VAL A 127 2.29 3.08 -23.38
C VAL A 127 3.56 2.23 -23.49
N GLU A 128 4.07 2.00 -24.70
CA GLU A 128 5.27 1.17 -24.89
C GLU A 128 6.49 1.85 -24.25
N LYS A 129 6.67 3.16 -24.45
CA LYS A 129 7.73 3.90 -23.79
C LYS A 129 7.55 3.92 -22.28
N ASP A 130 6.33 4.11 -21.80
CA ASP A 130 6.04 4.17 -20.37
C ASP A 130 6.40 2.86 -19.66
N VAL A 131 5.89 1.74 -20.18
CA VAL A 131 6.14 0.40 -19.64
C VAL A 131 7.63 0.05 -19.70
N ASN A 132 8.31 0.32 -20.82
CA ASN A 132 9.75 0.04 -20.93
C ASN A 132 10.59 0.91 -19.99
N HIS A 133 10.19 2.16 -19.75
CA HIS A 133 10.90 3.04 -18.83
C HIS A 133 10.71 2.60 -17.37
N ARG A 134 9.47 2.27 -16.97
CA ARG A 134 9.18 1.69 -15.65
C ARG A 134 9.91 0.37 -15.42
N LEU A 135 10.03 -0.45 -16.46
CA LEU A 135 10.86 -1.65 -16.41
C LEU A 135 12.34 -1.34 -16.19
N ALA A 136 12.88 -0.31 -16.85
CA ALA A 136 14.27 0.09 -16.65
C ALA A 136 14.54 0.53 -15.21
N ILE A 137 13.59 1.27 -14.60
CA ILE A 137 13.64 1.62 -13.17
C ILE A 137 13.66 0.36 -12.31
N LEU A 138 12.76 -0.60 -12.54
CA LEU A 138 12.76 -1.87 -11.79
C LEU A 138 14.05 -2.67 -11.98
N ALA A 139 14.59 -2.70 -13.20
CA ALA A 139 15.86 -3.36 -13.47
C ALA A 139 17.00 -2.72 -12.68
N ASP A 140 17.00 -1.38 -12.51
CA ASP A 140 17.99 -0.70 -11.69
C ASP A 140 17.84 -0.99 -10.19
N VAL A 141 16.61 -1.03 -9.68
CA VAL A 141 16.33 -1.46 -8.31
C VAL A 141 16.86 -2.88 -8.09
N LEU A 142 16.51 -3.83 -8.95
CA LEU A 142 16.97 -5.22 -8.84
C LEU A 142 18.50 -5.33 -8.93
N ARG A 143 19.13 -4.59 -9.86
CA ARG A 143 20.59 -4.53 -9.97
C ARG A 143 21.23 -4.00 -8.69
N THR A 144 20.63 -2.99 -8.06
CA THR A 144 21.10 -2.42 -6.81
C THR A 144 21.02 -3.43 -5.67
N LEU A 145 19.90 -4.17 -5.54
CA LEU A 145 19.73 -5.24 -4.55
C LEU A 145 20.74 -6.38 -4.77
N HIS A 146 20.89 -6.82 -6.03
CA HIS A 146 21.85 -7.85 -6.39
C HIS A 146 23.27 -7.46 -5.97
N ASN A 147 23.68 -6.21 -6.23
CA ASN A 147 25.02 -5.73 -5.90
C ASN A 147 25.25 -5.55 -4.40
N ASP A 148 24.21 -5.23 -3.62
CA ASP A 148 24.30 -5.11 -2.16
C ASP A 148 24.77 -6.42 -1.50
N VAL A 149 24.26 -7.54 -1.99
CA VAL A 149 24.62 -8.89 -1.54
C VAL A 149 26.12 -9.20 -1.73
N PHE A 150 26.89 -8.40 -2.47
CA PHE A 150 28.34 -8.58 -2.64
C PHE A 150 29.22 -7.55 -1.92
N LYS A 151 28.65 -6.59 -1.19
CA LYS A 151 29.42 -5.58 -0.41
C LYS A 151 30.23 -6.21 0.74
N GLU A 152 31.19 -5.50 1.31
CA GLU A 152 31.86 -5.99 2.53
C GLU A 152 30.88 -6.02 3.72
N ASP A 153 30.06 -4.97 3.82
CA ASP A 153 29.01 -4.78 4.81
C ASP A 153 27.67 -4.56 4.08
N PRO A 154 26.91 -5.63 3.79
CA PRO A 154 25.61 -5.53 3.11
C PRO A 154 24.54 -4.99 4.07
N GLU A 155 23.62 -4.19 3.53
CA GLU A 155 22.42 -3.78 4.27
C GLU A 155 21.38 -4.92 4.27
N ILE A 156 21.40 -5.75 3.23
CA ILE A 156 20.50 -6.91 3.08
C ILE A 156 21.12 -8.16 3.71
N ASP A 157 20.32 -8.85 4.52
CA ASP A 157 20.70 -10.06 5.22
C ASP A 157 21.03 -11.20 4.24
N ARG A 158 22.24 -11.76 4.34
CA ARG A 158 22.72 -12.83 3.46
C ARG A 158 22.29 -14.23 3.88
N ASP A 159 21.72 -14.41 5.08
CA ASP A 159 21.35 -15.75 5.54
C ASP A 159 20.25 -16.31 4.63
N PRO A 160 20.46 -17.49 3.99
CA PRO A 160 19.46 -18.10 3.11
C PRO A 160 18.21 -18.58 3.86
N ARG A 161 18.22 -18.52 5.20
CA ARG A 161 17.06 -18.83 6.05
C ARG A 161 16.31 -17.57 6.49
N VAL A 162 16.61 -16.44 5.87
CA VAL A 162 15.84 -15.19 5.96
C VAL A 162 15.19 -14.93 4.61
N LEU A 163 13.86 -14.86 4.58
CA LEU A 163 13.10 -14.49 3.39
C LEU A 163 13.14 -12.96 3.23
N LYS A 164 13.68 -12.47 2.12
CA LYS A 164 13.73 -11.05 1.78
C LYS A 164 12.45 -10.69 1.04
N ILE A 165 11.77 -9.62 1.43
CA ILE A 165 10.50 -9.22 0.81
C ILE A 165 10.71 -7.83 0.19
N LEU A 166 10.78 -7.76 -1.14
CA LEU A 166 10.78 -6.50 -1.88
C LEU A 166 9.35 -6.11 -2.25
N MET A 167 8.94 -4.90 -1.86
CA MET A 167 7.66 -4.33 -2.28
C MET A 167 7.87 -3.00 -3.02
N VAL A 168 7.13 -2.85 -4.11
CA VAL A 168 6.97 -1.63 -4.90
C VAL A 168 5.54 -1.09 -4.62
N PRO A 169 5.32 0.24 -4.56
CA PRO A 169 4.04 0.81 -4.18
C PRO A 169 2.92 0.57 -5.20
N GLU A 170 1.68 0.76 -4.75
CA GLU A 170 0.51 0.83 -5.64
C GLU A 170 0.71 1.93 -6.70
N PHE A 171 0.12 1.75 -7.89
CA PHE A 171 0.19 2.66 -9.03
C PHE A 171 1.57 2.84 -9.67
N PHE A 172 2.58 2.06 -9.26
CA PHE A 172 3.85 2.05 -9.98
C PHE A 172 3.68 1.62 -11.45
N LEU A 173 2.68 0.78 -11.76
CA LEU A 173 2.28 0.43 -13.13
C LEU A 173 0.84 0.91 -13.40
N ARG A 174 0.56 2.18 -13.08
CA ARG A 174 -0.68 2.85 -13.50
C ARG A 174 -0.47 3.49 -14.87
N GLY A 175 -1.35 3.19 -15.83
CA GLY A 175 -1.24 3.72 -17.20
C GLY A 175 -1.51 5.23 -17.32
N PRO A 176 -1.16 5.85 -18.45
CA PRO A 176 -1.29 7.30 -18.67
C PRO A 176 -2.73 7.82 -18.62
N THR A 177 -3.70 6.95 -18.92
CA THR A 177 -5.14 7.19 -18.82
C THR A 177 -5.74 6.72 -17.49
N GLY A 178 -4.90 6.46 -16.48
CA GLY A 178 -5.31 5.95 -15.17
C GLY A 178 -5.48 4.42 -15.12
N ALA A 179 -5.56 3.75 -16.27
CA ALA A 179 -5.51 2.30 -16.40
C ALA A 179 -4.92 1.93 -17.77
N TYR A 180 -4.30 0.77 -17.88
CA TYR A 180 -3.92 0.19 -19.16
C TYR A 180 -5.13 -0.49 -19.81
N SER A 181 -5.20 -0.49 -21.14
CA SER A 181 -6.19 -1.33 -21.84
C SER A 181 -5.83 -2.80 -21.65
N THR A 182 -6.81 -3.70 -21.44
CA THR A 182 -6.52 -5.14 -21.48
C THR A 182 -6.03 -5.59 -22.86
N GLU A 183 -6.23 -4.80 -23.92
CA GLU A 183 -5.58 -5.02 -25.22
C GLU A 183 -4.05 -4.96 -25.15
N GLU A 184 -3.51 -4.16 -24.23
CA GLU A 184 -2.07 -4.08 -23.96
C GLU A 184 -1.55 -5.29 -23.18
N MET A 185 -2.46 -6.15 -22.71
CA MET A 185 -2.18 -7.47 -22.17
C MET A 185 -2.44 -8.59 -23.19
N LEU A 186 -3.06 -8.30 -24.35
CA LEU A 186 -3.36 -9.32 -25.35
C LEU A 186 -2.09 -9.92 -25.94
N GLU A 187 -2.15 -11.23 -26.17
CA GLU A 187 -1.22 -11.93 -27.04
C GLU A 187 -1.97 -12.39 -28.29
N SER A 188 -1.61 -11.81 -29.43
CA SER A 188 -1.97 -12.37 -30.73
C SER A 188 -0.79 -13.18 -31.28
N ASP A 189 -1.05 -14.06 -32.26
CA ASP A 189 -0.03 -14.88 -32.94
C ASP A 189 1.18 -14.08 -33.48
N HIS A 190 1.05 -12.76 -33.59
CA HIS A 190 2.06 -11.88 -34.19
C HIS A 190 2.51 -10.73 -33.30
N LYS A 191 1.86 -10.47 -32.16
CA LYS A 191 2.21 -9.38 -31.25
C LYS A 191 1.85 -9.71 -29.81
N LYS A 192 2.86 -9.64 -28.93
CA LYS A 192 2.70 -9.61 -27.48
C LYS A 192 2.40 -8.19 -27.02
N GLY A 193 1.40 -8.01 -26.17
CA GLY A 193 1.13 -6.77 -25.46
C GLY A 193 2.29 -6.32 -24.57
N GLU A 194 2.39 -5.03 -24.29
CA GLU A 194 3.54 -4.46 -23.57
C GLU A 194 3.59 -4.92 -22.11
N LEU A 195 2.44 -5.06 -21.44
CA LEU A 195 2.38 -5.57 -20.06
C LEU A 195 2.79 -7.04 -19.97
N VAL A 196 2.50 -7.82 -21.01
CA VAL A 196 2.98 -9.19 -21.13
C VAL A 196 4.50 -9.22 -21.25
N LYS A 197 5.09 -8.38 -22.10
CA LYS A 197 6.55 -8.28 -22.23
C LYS A 197 7.21 -7.84 -20.93
N LEU A 198 6.58 -6.90 -20.21
CA LEU A 198 7.01 -6.44 -18.90
C LEU A 198 7.11 -7.60 -17.91
N VAL A 199 6.02 -8.37 -17.77
CA VAL A 199 5.96 -9.51 -16.86
C VAL A 199 7.00 -10.58 -17.22
N ASP A 200 7.13 -10.92 -18.51
CA ASP A 200 8.11 -11.91 -18.97
C ASP A 200 9.55 -11.46 -18.63
N LYS A 201 9.87 -10.18 -18.84
CA LYS A 201 11.20 -9.62 -18.53
C LYS A 201 11.46 -9.50 -17.02
N ILE A 202 10.46 -9.13 -16.22
CA ILE A 202 10.57 -9.14 -14.76
C ILE A 202 10.90 -10.55 -14.27
N HIS A 203 10.18 -11.55 -14.77
CA HIS A 203 10.42 -12.95 -14.42
C HIS A 203 11.85 -13.39 -14.79
N GLU A 204 12.33 -13.02 -15.97
CA GLU A 204 13.72 -13.27 -16.39
C GLU A 204 14.73 -12.67 -15.40
N MET A 205 14.55 -11.41 -14.99
CA MET A 205 15.48 -10.74 -14.08
C MET A 205 15.50 -11.36 -12.67
N ILE A 206 14.34 -11.77 -12.14
CA ILE A 206 14.27 -12.36 -10.79
C ILE A 206 14.57 -13.86 -10.76
N SER A 207 14.76 -14.49 -11.92
CA SER A 207 15.19 -15.89 -12.01
C SER A 207 16.67 -16.08 -11.65
N ASP A 208 17.40 -15.00 -11.39
CA ASP A 208 18.79 -15.05 -10.93
C ASP A 208 18.88 -15.78 -9.56
N PRO A 209 19.83 -16.72 -9.37
CA PRO A 209 20.05 -17.40 -8.10
C PRO A 209 20.29 -16.47 -6.90
N ALA A 210 20.79 -15.25 -7.12
CA ALA A 210 20.94 -14.26 -6.04
C ALA A 210 19.59 -13.87 -5.41
N PHE A 211 18.49 -14.07 -6.13
CA PHE A 211 17.14 -13.82 -5.66
C PHE A 211 16.43 -15.08 -5.14
N GLU A 212 17.16 -16.19 -4.96
CA GLU A 212 16.57 -17.46 -4.52
C GLU A 212 15.83 -17.34 -3.20
N ASP A 213 16.17 -16.41 -2.30
CA ASP A 213 15.46 -16.22 -1.02
C ASP A 213 14.66 -14.91 -0.98
N TYR A 214 14.16 -14.44 -2.12
CA TYR A 214 13.31 -13.25 -2.24
C TYR A 214 11.84 -13.56 -2.57
N LEU A 215 10.94 -12.75 -2.01
CA LEU A 215 9.55 -12.58 -2.43
C LEU A 215 9.38 -11.15 -2.97
N PHE A 216 8.86 -11.03 -4.19
CA PHE A 216 8.67 -9.76 -4.86
C PHE A 216 7.19 -9.41 -4.98
N VAL A 217 6.82 -8.17 -4.66
CA VAL A 217 5.51 -7.57 -4.93
C VAL A 217 5.73 -6.32 -5.78
N PHE A 218 5.48 -6.40 -7.09
CA PHE A 218 5.86 -5.35 -8.05
C PHE A 218 4.83 -4.20 -8.17
N GLY A 219 4.25 -3.79 -7.05
CA GLY A 219 3.20 -2.78 -7.02
C GLY A 219 1.93 -3.29 -7.68
N THR A 220 1.15 -2.36 -8.24
CA THR A 220 -0.10 -2.72 -8.91
C THR A 220 -0.18 -2.26 -10.34
N ILE A 221 -0.90 -3.05 -11.12
CA ILE A 221 -1.34 -2.77 -12.48
C ILE A 221 -2.83 -2.45 -12.41
N VAL A 222 -3.22 -1.26 -12.89
CA VAL A 222 -4.63 -0.91 -13.11
C VAL A 222 -4.94 -1.15 -14.57
N ALA A 223 -6.00 -1.93 -14.85
CA ALA A 223 -6.42 -2.26 -16.20
C ALA A 223 -7.92 -2.01 -16.40
N ALA A 224 -8.33 -1.73 -17.63
CA ALA A 224 -9.72 -1.59 -18.04
C ALA A 224 -9.98 -2.31 -19.38
N GLU A 225 -11.17 -2.87 -19.52
CA GLU A 225 -11.63 -3.56 -20.74
C GLU A 225 -12.98 -2.98 -21.15
N SER A 226 -13.08 -2.49 -22.40
CA SER A 226 -14.38 -2.10 -22.96
C SER A 226 -15.24 -3.34 -23.22
N MET A 227 -16.49 -3.34 -22.77
CA MET A 227 -17.47 -4.38 -23.11
C MET A 227 -18.33 -4.04 -24.34
N ASP A 228 -18.32 -2.79 -24.78
CA ASP A 228 -19.14 -2.32 -25.90
C ASP A 228 -18.27 -1.77 -27.04
N ASP A 229 -18.54 -2.23 -28.26
CA ASP A 229 -17.96 -1.71 -29.50
C ASP A 229 -18.84 -0.59 -30.13
N GLY A 230 -19.96 -0.27 -29.50
CA GLY A 230 -20.99 0.62 -30.03
C GLY A 230 -20.67 2.11 -29.96
N ASP A 231 -21.23 2.88 -30.89
CA ASP A 231 -21.12 4.35 -30.98
C ASP A 231 -21.92 5.11 -29.88
N GLY A 232 -22.25 4.45 -28.76
CA GLY A 232 -23.09 4.97 -27.68
C GLY A 232 -22.37 5.95 -26.74
N GLU A 233 -23.12 6.53 -25.80
CA GLU A 233 -22.54 7.27 -24.67
C GLU A 233 -21.77 6.29 -23.77
N TYR A 234 -20.45 6.34 -23.82
CA TYR A 234 -19.56 5.44 -23.10
C TYR A 234 -19.54 5.77 -21.59
N THR A 235 -20.00 4.85 -20.76
CA THR A 235 -20.02 5.03 -19.29
C THR A 235 -19.10 4.05 -18.58
N ALA A 236 -18.81 4.28 -17.30
CA ALA A 236 -18.01 3.35 -16.51
C ALA A 236 -18.66 1.95 -16.42
N LYS A 237 -19.98 1.85 -16.55
CA LYS A 237 -20.69 0.55 -16.46
C LYS A 237 -20.48 -0.32 -17.70
N ASP A 238 -19.97 0.26 -18.77
CA ASP A 238 -19.66 -0.42 -20.03
C ASP A 238 -18.20 -0.92 -20.05
N ASN A 239 -17.50 -0.80 -18.92
CA ASN A 239 -16.12 -1.23 -18.75
C ASN A 239 -16.01 -2.27 -17.63
N LEU A 240 -15.12 -3.24 -17.80
CA LEU A 240 -14.58 -4.01 -16.69
C LEU A 240 -13.33 -3.30 -16.15
N TYR A 241 -13.17 -3.25 -14.84
CA TYR A 241 -12.00 -2.66 -14.20
C TYR A 241 -11.27 -3.68 -13.35
N PHE A 242 -9.95 -3.58 -13.33
CA PHE A 242 -9.08 -4.44 -12.54
C PHE A 242 -7.97 -3.62 -11.89
N ASN A 243 -7.57 -4.00 -10.69
CA ASN A 243 -6.35 -3.55 -10.04
C ASN A 243 -5.74 -4.74 -9.33
N PHE A 244 -4.52 -5.11 -9.70
CA PHE A 244 -3.91 -6.33 -9.21
C PHE A 244 -2.40 -6.22 -9.05
N ALA A 245 -1.86 -7.02 -8.13
CA ALA A 245 -0.44 -7.06 -7.81
C ALA A 245 0.19 -8.39 -8.24
N PRO A 246 1.17 -8.36 -9.15
CA PRO A 246 2.01 -9.51 -9.43
C PRO A 246 2.93 -9.83 -8.25
N VAL A 247 2.91 -11.08 -7.80
CA VAL A 247 3.74 -11.57 -6.70
C VAL A 247 4.55 -12.78 -7.16
N TYR A 248 5.85 -12.75 -6.93
CA TYR A 248 6.78 -13.77 -7.40
C TYR A 248 7.74 -14.21 -6.31
N ARG A 249 7.96 -15.52 -6.22
CA ARG A 249 9.17 -16.04 -5.60
C ARG A 249 10.34 -15.90 -6.57
N GLY A 250 11.46 -15.34 -6.11
CA GLY A 250 12.69 -15.26 -6.90
C GLY A 250 13.46 -16.58 -6.96
N GLY A 251 14.52 -16.58 -7.76
CA GLY A 251 15.36 -17.74 -8.02
C GLY A 251 14.92 -18.54 -9.24
N ALA A 252 15.72 -19.54 -9.59
CA ALA A 252 15.38 -20.47 -10.65
C ALA A 252 14.08 -21.21 -10.33
N GLU A 253 13.31 -21.54 -11.36
CA GLU A 253 12.14 -22.40 -11.19
C GLU A 253 12.59 -23.74 -10.60
N ASP A 254 11.89 -24.18 -9.56
CA ASP A 254 12.09 -25.50 -8.98
C ASP A 254 11.49 -26.56 -9.93
N GLU A 255 12.32 -27.02 -10.86
CA GLU A 255 11.95 -28.08 -11.81
C GLU A 255 11.54 -29.38 -11.10
N GLU A 256 12.06 -29.65 -9.89
CA GLU A 256 11.77 -30.89 -9.15
C GLU A 256 10.38 -30.86 -8.51
N SER A 257 9.99 -29.73 -7.91
CA SER A 257 8.66 -29.60 -7.32
C SER A 257 7.58 -29.28 -8.37
N GLY A 258 7.97 -28.72 -9.52
CA GLY A 258 7.04 -28.22 -10.53
C GLY A 258 6.15 -27.07 -10.02
N HIS A 259 6.42 -26.57 -8.81
CA HIS A 259 5.66 -25.51 -8.18
C HIS A 259 6.27 -24.16 -8.56
N VAL A 260 5.62 -23.51 -9.52
CA VAL A 260 5.93 -22.14 -9.89
C VAL A 260 5.19 -21.19 -8.96
N HIS A 261 5.92 -20.53 -8.06
CA HIS A 261 5.37 -19.56 -7.10
C HIS A 261 5.13 -18.20 -7.76
N ARG A 262 4.13 -18.15 -8.65
CA ARG A 262 3.64 -16.95 -9.33
C ARG A 262 2.19 -16.70 -8.95
N TYR A 263 1.93 -15.53 -8.40
CA TYR A 263 0.60 -15.18 -7.92
C TYR A 263 0.14 -13.83 -8.46
N ILE A 264 -1.18 -13.67 -8.56
CA ILE A 264 -1.85 -12.40 -8.81
C ILE A 264 -2.77 -12.13 -7.63
N ILE A 265 -2.52 -11.03 -6.90
CA ILE A 265 -3.42 -10.58 -5.84
C ILE A 265 -4.38 -9.56 -6.43
N LEU A 266 -5.68 -9.83 -6.37
CA LEU A 266 -6.70 -8.90 -6.86
C LEU A 266 -7.10 -7.91 -5.76
N LYS A 267 -7.14 -6.62 -6.10
CA LYS A 267 -7.78 -5.60 -5.28
C LYS A 267 -9.28 -5.76 -5.38
N ARG A 268 -9.98 -5.69 -4.25
CA ARG A 268 -11.44 -5.85 -4.21
C ARG A 268 -12.18 -4.53 -4.31
N TYR A 269 -11.75 -3.51 -3.56
CA TYR A 269 -12.50 -2.26 -3.42
C TYR A 269 -11.90 -1.12 -4.24
N ILE A 270 -12.76 -0.41 -4.98
CA ILE A 270 -12.36 0.78 -5.75
C ILE A 270 -12.22 1.96 -4.80
N SER A 271 -11.07 2.64 -4.86
CA SER A 271 -10.81 3.89 -4.15
C SER A 271 -10.90 5.10 -5.08
N GLY A 272 -11.18 6.28 -4.51
CA GLY A 272 -11.20 7.54 -5.27
C GLY A 272 -9.86 7.91 -5.92
N ALA A 273 -8.75 7.39 -5.39
CA ALA A 273 -7.41 7.68 -5.90
C ALA A 273 -6.95 6.76 -7.04
N ASP A 274 -7.75 5.74 -7.37
CA ASP A 274 -7.36 4.69 -8.33
C ASP A 274 -7.28 5.22 -9.76
N PHE A 275 -8.15 6.17 -10.10
CA PHE A 275 -8.32 6.69 -11.45
C PHE A 275 -8.03 8.18 -11.53
N LEU A 276 -7.39 8.59 -12.62
CA LEU A 276 -7.16 10.00 -12.93
C LEU A 276 -8.48 10.60 -13.40
N SER A 277 -8.89 11.77 -12.91
CA SER A 277 -10.20 12.33 -13.27
C SER A 277 -10.22 13.05 -14.62
N ARG A 278 -9.04 13.21 -15.23
CA ARG A 278 -8.79 13.95 -16.47
C ARG A 278 -8.76 13.11 -17.76
N THR A 279 -9.18 11.86 -17.69
CA THR A 279 -8.98 10.87 -18.77
C THR A 279 -10.29 10.58 -19.50
N GLU A 280 -10.19 10.08 -20.74
CA GLU A 280 -11.36 9.61 -21.49
C GLU A 280 -11.99 8.36 -20.85
N LEU A 281 -11.19 7.58 -20.12
CA LEU A 281 -11.69 6.46 -19.33
C LEU A 281 -12.60 6.99 -18.21
N PRO A 282 -13.89 6.61 -18.18
CA PRO A 282 -14.81 7.05 -17.13
C PRO A 282 -14.34 6.59 -15.75
N ASN A 283 -14.45 7.46 -14.74
CA ASN A 283 -14.06 7.09 -13.37
C ASN A 283 -15.20 6.29 -12.70
N PRO A 284 -15.01 5.00 -12.35
CA PRO A 284 -16.05 4.16 -11.78
C PRO A 284 -16.66 4.70 -10.48
N VAL A 285 -15.91 5.50 -9.71
CA VAL A 285 -16.40 6.12 -8.47
C VAL A 285 -17.53 7.12 -8.74
N GLU A 286 -17.50 7.81 -9.89
CA GLU A 286 -18.55 8.77 -10.29
C GLU A 286 -19.86 8.06 -10.67
N PHE A 287 -19.80 6.77 -10.94
CA PHE A 287 -20.95 5.91 -11.28
C PHE A 287 -21.38 4.98 -10.13
N ASP A 288 -20.91 5.27 -8.91
CA ASP A 288 -21.17 4.52 -7.68
C ASP A 288 -20.69 3.06 -7.71
N MET A 289 -19.69 2.76 -8.54
CA MET A 289 -19.01 1.47 -8.50
C MET A 289 -17.99 1.46 -7.36
N ARG A 290 -18.04 0.42 -6.52
CA ARG A 290 -17.25 0.30 -5.29
C ARG A 290 -16.37 -0.94 -5.23
N ALA A 291 -16.48 -1.81 -6.23
CA ALA A 291 -15.74 -3.05 -6.31
C ALA A 291 -15.20 -3.23 -7.73
N TYR A 292 -13.99 -3.79 -7.82
CA TYR A 292 -13.39 -4.22 -9.07
C TYR A 292 -14.04 -5.52 -9.55
N ASP A 293 -13.87 -5.81 -10.84
CA ASP A 293 -14.32 -7.04 -11.45
C ASP A 293 -13.39 -8.21 -11.09
N ASN A 294 -13.92 -9.42 -11.12
CA ASN A 294 -13.13 -10.62 -10.93
C ASN A 294 -12.35 -10.96 -12.21
N ALA A 295 -11.16 -11.54 -12.10
CA ALA A 295 -10.38 -11.95 -13.27
C ALA A 295 -11.16 -12.87 -14.23
N GLU A 296 -12.07 -13.69 -13.71
CA GLU A 296 -12.94 -14.57 -14.51
C GLU A 296 -13.95 -13.81 -15.40
N SER A 297 -14.22 -12.53 -15.11
CA SER A 297 -15.07 -11.68 -15.92
C SER A 297 -14.41 -11.28 -17.26
N SER A 298 -13.08 -11.39 -17.36
CA SER A 298 -12.32 -11.11 -18.58
C SER A 298 -11.64 -12.38 -19.07
N SER A 299 -12.06 -12.90 -20.23
CA SER A 299 -11.39 -14.06 -20.84
C SER A 299 -9.93 -13.74 -21.16
N VAL A 300 -9.63 -12.49 -21.53
CA VAL A 300 -8.27 -12.03 -21.84
C VAL A 300 -7.36 -12.15 -20.63
N LEU A 301 -7.79 -11.63 -19.46
CA LEU A 301 -6.99 -11.71 -18.24
C LEU A 301 -6.85 -13.15 -17.74
N ALA A 302 -7.98 -13.88 -17.70
CA ALA A 302 -7.98 -15.27 -17.24
C ALA A 302 -7.04 -16.14 -18.09
N GLU A 303 -7.09 -16.02 -19.42
CA GLU A 303 -6.19 -16.74 -20.33
C GLU A 303 -4.73 -16.27 -20.17
N THR A 304 -4.49 -14.98 -20.03
CA THR A 304 -3.15 -14.41 -19.85
C THR A 304 -2.47 -14.95 -18.60
N PHE A 305 -3.19 -15.01 -17.48
CA PHE A 305 -2.69 -15.57 -16.22
C PHE A 305 -2.50 -17.08 -16.31
N ALA A 306 -3.46 -17.81 -16.89
CA ALA A 306 -3.35 -19.25 -17.06
C ALA A 306 -2.15 -19.65 -17.93
N ARG A 307 -1.91 -18.95 -19.05
CA ARG A 307 -0.78 -19.21 -19.95
C ARG A 307 0.59 -18.99 -19.29
N ARG A 308 0.66 -18.20 -18.22
CA ARG A 308 1.88 -17.92 -17.45
C ARG A 308 2.01 -18.76 -16.18
N ASN A 309 1.08 -19.71 -15.98
CA ASN A 309 0.99 -20.52 -14.77
C ASN A 309 0.91 -19.65 -13.51
N MET A 310 0.11 -18.57 -13.56
CA MET A 310 -0.10 -17.69 -12.41
C MET A 310 -1.33 -18.13 -11.63
N THR A 311 -1.20 -18.21 -10.31
CA THR A 311 -2.30 -18.49 -9.40
C THR A 311 -2.99 -17.18 -9.00
N VAL A 312 -4.27 -17.04 -9.33
CA VAL A 312 -5.07 -15.89 -8.89
C VAL A 312 -5.50 -16.11 -7.44
N VAL A 313 -5.07 -15.22 -6.55
CA VAL A 313 -5.39 -15.24 -5.12
C VAL A 313 -6.54 -14.25 -4.87
N THR A 314 -7.70 -14.78 -4.51
CA THR A 314 -8.95 -14.00 -4.35
C THR A 314 -9.34 -13.76 -2.89
N ASP A 315 -8.60 -14.33 -1.94
CA ASP A 315 -8.90 -14.27 -0.51
C ASP A 315 -7.79 -13.59 0.31
N ASN A 316 -6.87 -12.92 -0.36
CA ASN A 316 -5.75 -12.19 0.24
C ASN A 316 -4.79 -13.08 1.05
N TYR A 317 -4.88 -14.42 0.96
CA TYR A 317 -4.07 -15.36 1.73
C TYR A 317 -3.24 -16.25 0.81
N LEU A 318 -1.97 -16.46 1.17
CA LEU A 318 -1.08 -17.39 0.50
C LEU A 318 -0.14 -18.05 1.49
N GLU A 319 0.35 -19.23 1.14
CA GLU A 319 1.37 -19.94 1.91
C GLU A 319 2.57 -20.22 1.01
N ILE A 320 3.75 -19.72 1.40
CA ILE A 320 5.01 -19.89 0.66
C ILE A 320 6.04 -20.42 1.63
N ASP A 321 6.64 -21.57 1.30
CA ASP A 321 7.72 -22.19 2.09
C ASP A 321 7.35 -22.36 3.59
N GLY A 322 6.07 -22.60 3.88
CA GLY A 322 5.50 -22.76 5.22
C GLY A 322 5.14 -21.47 5.95
N ILE A 323 5.34 -20.30 5.33
CA ILE A 323 4.96 -18.98 5.87
C ILE A 323 3.57 -18.60 5.38
N LYS A 324 2.67 -18.28 6.31
CA LYS A 324 1.33 -17.76 6.01
C LYS A 324 1.42 -16.26 5.80
N ILE A 325 1.11 -15.81 4.59
CA ILE A 325 1.25 -14.42 4.16
C ILE A 325 -0.12 -13.89 3.77
N GLY A 326 -0.50 -12.76 4.35
CA GLY A 326 -1.65 -11.98 3.94
C GLY A 326 -1.22 -10.81 3.05
N ILE A 327 -1.89 -10.55 1.92
CA ILE A 327 -1.58 -9.40 1.06
C ILE A 327 -2.83 -8.59 0.75
N GLU A 328 -2.81 -7.30 1.07
CA GLU A 328 -3.91 -6.36 0.81
C GLU A 328 -3.45 -5.15 -0.02
N ILE A 329 -4.37 -4.64 -0.84
CA ILE A 329 -4.12 -3.49 -1.71
C ILE A 329 -4.96 -2.29 -1.23
N CYS A 330 -4.29 -1.32 -0.60
CA CYS A 330 -4.82 -0.02 -0.25
C CYS A 330 -6.15 -0.05 0.51
N LEU A 331 -7.27 0.23 -0.18
CA LEU A 331 -8.60 0.26 0.43
C LEU A 331 -9.00 -1.11 1.01
N ASP A 332 -8.52 -2.21 0.44
CA ASP A 332 -8.77 -3.55 0.97
C ASP A 332 -8.32 -3.69 2.43
N HIS A 333 -7.18 -3.09 2.76
CA HIS A 333 -6.64 -3.09 4.12
C HIS A 333 -7.57 -2.37 5.10
N ARG A 334 -8.02 -1.17 4.73
CA ARG A 334 -8.99 -0.41 5.53
C ARG A 334 -10.32 -1.16 5.69
N MET A 335 -10.73 -1.90 4.68
CA MET A 335 -11.95 -2.72 4.71
C MET A 335 -11.77 -4.05 5.45
N GLY A 336 -10.54 -4.38 5.87
CA GLY A 336 -10.19 -5.63 6.55
C GLY A 336 -10.48 -6.86 5.69
N SER A 337 -10.20 -6.77 4.38
CA SER A 337 -10.49 -7.85 3.42
C SER A 337 -9.83 -9.16 3.83
N LEU A 338 -8.55 -9.12 4.19
CA LEU A 338 -7.79 -10.26 4.69
C LEU A 338 -8.47 -10.84 5.93
N TYR A 339 -8.71 -10.03 6.97
CA TYR A 339 -9.29 -10.52 8.22
C TYR A 339 -10.65 -11.19 8.01
N ASN A 340 -11.50 -10.60 7.16
CA ASN A 340 -12.79 -11.19 6.81
C ASN A 340 -12.63 -12.54 6.11
N ASN A 341 -11.69 -12.65 5.17
CA ASN A 341 -11.38 -13.90 4.48
C ASN A 341 -10.80 -14.95 5.44
N LEU A 342 -9.91 -14.59 6.35
CA LEU A 342 -9.35 -15.51 7.34
C LEU A 342 -10.45 -16.13 8.20
N ARG A 343 -11.40 -15.33 8.68
CA ARG A 343 -12.54 -15.80 9.48
C ARG A 343 -13.45 -16.76 8.72
N ILE A 344 -13.71 -16.49 7.44
CA ILE A 344 -14.71 -17.22 6.65
C ILE A 344 -14.10 -18.45 5.99
N LYS A 345 -12.89 -18.32 5.42
CA LYS A 345 -12.26 -19.32 4.55
C LYS A 345 -11.14 -20.09 5.25
N HIS A 346 -10.49 -19.48 6.25
CA HIS A 346 -9.32 -20.05 6.94
C HIS A 346 -9.57 -20.28 8.44
N ASN A 347 -10.83 -20.46 8.84
CA ASN A 347 -11.22 -20.77 10.23
C ASN A 347 -10.69 -19.79 11.30
N GLY A 348 -10.46 -18.52 10.91
CA GLY A 348 -9.90 -17.49 11.78
C GLY A 348 -8.41 -17.63 12.04
N GLU A 349 -7.69 -18.47 11.29
CA GLU A 349 -6.25 -18.59 11.40
C GLU A 349 -5.57 -17.29 10.95
N LEU A 350 -4.70 -16.76 11.82
CA LEU A 350 -3.94 -15.53 11.56
C LEU A 350 -2.70 -15.82 10.71
N VAL A 351 -2.21 -14.79 10.02
CA VAL A 351 -1.01 -14.90 9.17
C VAL A 351 0.28 -14.64 9.97
N ASP A 352 1.42 -15.11 9.48
CA ASP A 352 2.74 -14.83 10.05
C ASP A 352 3.23 -13.45 9.61
N VAL A 353 2.95 -13.10 8.35
CA VAL A 353 3.32 -11.83 7.72
C VAL A 353 2.11 -11.22 7.02
N GLN A 354 1.90 -9.92 7.16
CA GLN A 354 0.94 -9.17 6.35
C GLN A 354 1.66 -8.11 5.51
N LEU A 355 1.38 -8.07 4.21
CA LEU A 355 1.92 -7.10 3.27
C LEU A 355 0.80 -6.15 2.83
N VAL A 356 1.04 -4.85 2.93
CA VAL A 356 0.12 -3.81 2.49
C VAL A 356 0.81 -2.98 1.41
N ILE A 357 0.33 -3.08 0.18
CA ILE A 357 0.73 -2.19 -0.92
C ILE A 357 -0.34 -1.13 -1.11
N SER A 358 0.03 0.14 -1.11
CA SER A 358 -0.94 1.23 -1.19
C SER A 358 -0.42 2.46 -1.89
N ALA A 359 -1.31 3.44 -2.11
CA ALA A 359 -0.99 4.81 -2.47
C ALA A 359 -1.90 5.78 -1.70
N GLY A 360 -1.42 6.29 -0.56
CA GLY A 360 -2.15 7.15 0.36
C GLY A 360 -2.85 6.41 1.52
N MET A 361 -2.52 5.15 1.78
CA MET A 361 -3.03 4.41 2.94
C MET A 361 -1.94 4.23 3.99
N SER A 362 -2.31 4.41 5.27
CA SER A 362 -1.40 4.18 6.39
C SER A 362 -1.64 2.79 6.99
N ILE A 363 -0.59 2.17 7.52
CA ILE A 363 -0.60 0.81 8.09
C ILE A 363 -1.57 0.67 9.28
N GLU A 364 -1.90 1.79 9.95
CA GLU A 364 -2.85 1.83 11.07
C GLU A 364 -4.31 2.00 10.67
N ARG A 365 -4.62 2.20 9.38
CA ARG A 365 -6.00 2.45 8.93
C ARG A 365 -6.81 1.17 8.71
N GLY A 366 -6.17 0.01 8.77
CA GLY A 366 -6.80 -1.30 8.56
C GLY A 366 -6.51 -2.28 9.67
N ILE A 367 -7.11 -3.46 9.55
CA ILE A 367 -6.97 -4.54 10.52
C ILE A 367 -5.66 -5.29 10.25
N ASN A 368 -4.92 -5.65 11.31
CA ASN A 368 -3.63 -6.33 11.19
C ASN A 368 -3.66 -7.79 11.70
N PRO A 369 -4.26 -8.76 10.99
CA PRO A 369 -4.53 -10.10 11.53
C PRO A 369 -3.31 -11.04 11.53
N VAL A 370 -2.24 -10.61 12.20
CA VAL A 370 -0.99 -11.38 12.37
C VAL A 370 -0.96 -12.14 13.70
N LYS A 371 -0.27 -13.28 13.75
CA LYS A 371 -0.02 -14.05 14.99
C LYS A 371 0.84 -13.25 15.97
N PRO A 372 0.86 -13.60 17.28
CA PRO A 372 1.90 -13.11 18.19
C PRO A 372 3.30 -13.37 17.62
N GLY A 373 4.14 -12.33 17.56
CA GLY A 373 5.45 -12.38 16.89
C GLY A 373 5.39 -12.18 15.36
N GLY A 374 4.19 -12.07 14.78
CA GLY A 374 4.00 -11.80 13.36
C GLY A 374 4.15 -10.33 13.02
N VAL A 375 4.45 -10.03 11.76
CA VAL A 375 4.88 -8.70 11.31
C VAL A 375 4.01 -8.18 10.17
N VAL A 376 3.79 -6.87 10.16
CA VAL A 376 3.10 -6.16 9.06
C VAL A 376 4.09 -5.24 8.38
N TYR A 377 4.11 -5.26 7.05
CA TYR A 377 4.92 -4.40 6.19
C TYR A 377 4.03 -3.57 5.27
N LEU A 378 4.35 -2.28 5.10
CA LEU A 378 3.66 -1.34 4.23
C LEU A 378 4.65 -0.72 3.25
N THR A 379 4.28 -0.67 1.97
CA THR A 379 4.86 0.24 0.97
C THR A 379 3.77 1.12 0.39
N ASP A 380 3.89 2.43 0.57
CA ASP A 380 2.88 3.41 0.17
C ASP A 380 3.39 4.35 -0.93
N GLY A 381 2.57 4.55 -1.97
CA GLY A 381 2.78 5.43 -3.11
C GLY A 381 2.67 6.93 -2.81
N GLY A 382 2.31 7.30 -1.57
CA GLY A 382 2.65 8.59 -0.96
C GLY A 382 4.13 8.66 -0.53
N ALA A 383 4.93 7.72 -1.01
CA ALA A 383 6.36 7.60 -0.86
C ALA A 383 6.83 7.46 0.59
N SER A 384 6.18 6.56 1.33
CA SER A 384 6.61 6.14 2.66
C SER A 384 6.55 4.62 2.78
N SER A 385 7.26 4.09 3.77
CA SER A 385 7.13 2.69 4.14
C SER A 385 7.02 2.53 5.66
N ALA A 386 6.51 1.39 6.12
CA ALA A 386 6.38 1.11 7.55
C ALA A 386 6.45 -0.38 7.87
N ALA A 387 6.91 -0.68 9.09
CA ALA A 387 6.88 -2.02 9.64
C ALA A 387 6.51 -2.01 11.12
N CYS A 388 5.69 -2.97 11.55
CA CYS A 388 5.30 -3.16 12.95
C CYS A 388 5.20 -4.65 13.28
N LEU A 389 5.63 -5.00 14.50
CA LEU A 389 5.61 -6.36 15.02
C LEU A 389 4.52 -6.49 16.08
N ARG A 390 3.74 -7.56 16.02
CA ARG A 390 2.80 -7.91 17.09
C ARG A 390 3.55 -8.53 18.26
N THR A 391 3.35 -7.98 19.45
CA THR A 391 4.05 -8.35 20.70
C THR A 391 3.14 -8.96 21.75
N ASP A 392 1.83 -8.75 21.68
CA ASP A 392 0.91 -9.38 22.60
C ASP A 392 0.74 -10.87 22.27
N THR A 393 0.69 -11.69 23.31
CA THR A 393 0.41 -13.13 23.21
C THR A 393 -1.07 -13.44 23.45
N GLY A 394 -1.93 -12.41 23.45
CA GLY A 394 -3.35 -12.52 23.72
C GLY A 394 -4.17 -12.99 22.51
N GLU A 395 -5.48 -13.14 22.73
CA GLU A 395 -6.42 -13.29 21.63
C GLU A 395 -6.36 -12.05 20.71
N PHE A 396 -6.46 -12.27 19.40
CA PHE A 396 -6.40 -11.19 18.43
C PHE A 396 -7.63 -10.28 18.54
N ASP A 397 -7.41 -8.99 18.76
CA ASP A 397 -8.45 -7.97 18.72
C ASP A 397 -8.33 -7.16 17.41
N PRO A 398 -9.33 -7.18 16.51
CA PRO A 398 -9.29 -6.42 15.26
C PRO A 398 -9.28 -4.89 15.45
N ASN A 399 -9.56 -4.39 16.67
CA ASN A 399 -9.44 -2.97 16.99
C ASN A 399 -8.01 -2.58 17.41
N HIS A 400 -7.15 -3.56 17.71
CA HIS A 400 -5.73 -3.35 17.93
C HIS A 400 -5.02 -3.36 16.58
N VAL A 401 -4.67 -2.16 16.13
CA VAL A 401 -3.89 -1.93 14.90
C VAL A 401 -2.48 -1.49 15.28
N CYS A 402 -1.57 -1.44 14.32
CA CYS A 402 -0.17 -1.10 14.58
C CYS A 402 0.08 0.25 15.26
N ARG A 403 -0.92 1.15 15.30
CA ARG A 403 -0.82 2.45 15.96
C ARG A 403 -2.08 2.82 16.75
N GLY A 404 -1.93 3.22 18.01
CA GLY A 404 -3.04 3.71 18.82
C GLY A 404 -3.30 5.19 18.59
N LYS A 405 -4.56 5.57 18.28
CA LYS A 405 -5.05 6.95 18.04
C LYS A 405 -4.53 7.61 16.75
N PRO A 406 -5.28 7.54 15.62
CA PRO A 406 -4.92 8.25 14.38
C PRO A 406 -5.11 9.78 14.48
N ASP A 407 -5.73 10.26 15.55
CA ASP A 407 -6.05 11.64 15.86
C ASP A 407 -4.82 12.38 16.45
N GLY A 408 -3.87 12.67 15.56
CA GLY A 408 -2.65 13.44 15.83
C GLY A 408 -1.81 13.54 14.57
N LEU A 409 -0.68 14.28 14.62
CA LEU A 409 0.30 14.33 13.52
C LEU A 409 0.46 12.90 12.96
N GLN A 410 0.18 12.75 11.66
CA GLN A 410 0.49 11.51 10.96
C GLN A 410 1.93 11.15 11.37
N HIS A 411 2.16 9.88 11.74
CA HIS A 411 3.47 9.27 11.88
C HIS A 411 4.24 9.34 13.23
N ARG A 412 3.67 9.82 14.35
CA ARG A 412 4.34 9.58 15.67
C ARG A 412 4.42 8.08 16.01
N PRO A 413 5.61 7.54 16.36
CA PRO A 413 5.87 6.11 16.54
C PRO A 413 5.36 5.62 17.90
N HIS A 414 4.04 5.67 18.11
CA HIS A 414 3.39 5.06 19.25
C HIS A 414 2.68 3.81 18.78
N GLY A 415 3.30 2.65 19.02
CA GLY A 415 2.72 1.35 18.77
C GLY A 415 1.33 1.26 19.37
N GLY A 416 0.41 0.66 18.62
CA GLY A 416 -0.90 0.33 19.15
C GLY A 416 -0.82 -0.70 20.27
N VAL A 417 -1.93 -0.89 20.97
CA VAL A 417 -1.99 -1.91 22.03
C VAL A 417 -1.65 -3.27 21.43
N GLY A 418 -0.63 -3.92 21.98
CA GLY A 418 -0.15 -5.22 21.50
C GLY A 418 0.83 -5.19 20.34
N TYR A 419 1.24 -4.01 19.86
CA TYR A 419 2.24 -3.87 18.79
C TYR A 419 3.47 -3.10 19.27
N THR A 420 4.61 -3.33 18.62
CA THR A 420 5.78 -2.47 18.77
C THR A 420 5.47 -1.06 18.26
N ASN A 421 6.30 -0.08 18.63
CA ASN A 421 6.46 1.10 17.78
C ASN A 421 6.92 0.67 16.38
N PHE A 422 6.85 1.57 15.39
CA PHE A 422 7.40 1.26 14.08
C PHE A 422 8.87 0.86 14.19
N LEU A 423 9.24 -0.18 13.46
CA LEU A 423 10.63 -0.61 13.38
C LEU A 423 11.42 0.50 12.68
N PRO A 424 12.55 0.96 13.26
CA PRO A 424 13.40 1.92 12.55
C PRO A 424 14.01 1.24 11.32
N LEU A 425 14.33 2.03 10.30
CA LEU A 425 15.09 1.56 9.16
C LEU A 425 16.47 1.06 9.64
N ALA A 426 16.89 -0.09 9.11
CA ALA A 426 18.25 -0.61 9.29
C ALA A 426 19.22 0.05 8.30
N GLY A 427 18.73 0.31 7.08
CA GLY A 427 19.53 0.82 5.98
C GLY A 427 18.72 1.68 5.01
N CYS A 428 19.45 2.45 4.21
CA CYS A 428 18.89 3.25 3.14
C CYS A 428 19.84 3.27 1.94
N ILE A 429 19.30 3.03 0.75
CA ILE A 429 20.03 3.19 -0.52
C ILE A 429 19.32 4.26 -1.35
N ASP A 430 19.92 5.44 -1.45
CA ASP A 430 19.39 6.54 -2.24
C ASP A 430 19.46 6.25 -3.75
N MET A 431 18.38 6.53 -4.48
CA MET A 431 18.31 6.40 -5.95
C MET A 431 18.47 7.76 -6.67
N GLU A 432 18.90 8.79 -5.94
CA GLU A 432 18.96 10.20 -6.35
C GLU A 432 19.60 10.45 -7.72
N ARG A 433 20.68 9.73 -8.02
CA ARG A 433 21.51 9.96 -9.21
C ARG A 433 21.04 9.20 -10.43
N ASP A 434 19.91 8.52 -10.32
CA ASP A 434 19.37 7.77 -11.44
C ASP A 434 18.60 8.69 -12.38
N GLU A 435 19.22 9.00 -13.52
CA GLU A 435 18.58 9.72 -14.63
C GLU A 435 17.30 9.01 -15.10
N LEU A 436 17.16 7.69 -14.88
CA LEU A 436 15.94 6.95 -15.19
C LEU A 436 14.75 7.41 -14.36
N LEU A 437 14.94 8.06 -13.22
CA LEU A 437 13.80 8.47 -12.42
C LEU A 437 13.25 9.83 -12.90
N GLU A 438 14.01 10.64 -13.66
CA GLU A 438 13.58 11.97 -14.09
C GLU A 438 12.24 11.96 -14.85
N GLY A 439 11.26 12.71 -14.34
CA GLY A 439 9.93 12.83 -14.93
C GLY A 439 8.95 11.69 -14.64
N TYR A 440 9.35 10.72 -13.81
CA TYR A 440 8.53 9.57 -13.40
C TYR A 440 8.13 9.59 -11.91
N TYR A 441 8.61 10.58 -11.16
CA TYR A 441 8.26 10.82 -9.77
C TYR A 441 8.29 12.32 -9.46
N SER A 442 7.60 12.72 -8.39
CA SER A 442 7.59 14.11 -7.97
C SER A 442 8.88 14.48 -7.24
N ARG A 443 9.62 15.47 -7.76
CA ARG A 443 10.84 16.02 -7.15
C ARG A 443 10.54 16.93 -5.96
N TYR A 444 9.33 17.47 -5.89
CA TYR A 444 8.92 18.44 -4.87
C TYR A 444 8.12 17.82 -3.72
N GLN A 445 7.63 16.59 -3.90
CA GLN A 445 7.04 15.84 -2.81
C GLN A 445 8.12 15.12 -2.00
N THR A 446 7.96 15.15 -0.69
CA THR A 446 8.83 14.42 0.24
C THR A 446 8.67 12.92 0.03
N GLN A 447 9.77 12.20 -0.10
CA GLN A 447 9.78 10.76 -0.38
C GLN A 447 11.05 10.08 0.14
N GLY A 448 11.08 8.75 0.06
CA GLY A 448 12.24 7.95 0.42
C GLY A 448 12.58 7.99 1.91
N CYS A 449 13.77 7.49 2.25
CA CYS A 449 14.20 7.29 3.64
C CYS A 449 14.15 8.57 4.47
N ALA A 450 14.56 9.69 3.87
CA ALA A 450 14.52 11.00 4.49
C ALA A 450 13.08 11.36 4.93
N PHE A 451 12.09 11.11 4.07
CA PHE A 451 10.70 11.28 4.45
C PHE A 451 10.25 10.23 5.46
N THR A 452 10.58 8.94 5.27
CA THR A 452 10.21 7.90 6.22
C THR A 452 10.77 8.18 7.64
N LEU A 453 12.00 8.64 7.77
CA LEU A 453 12.59 9.05 9.06
C LEU A 453 11.90 10.29 9.63
N LYS A 454 11.62 11.30 8.79
CA LYS A 454 10.86 12.49 9.19
C LYS A 454 9.47 12.12 9.68
N THR A 455 8.80 11.19 9.00
CA THR A 455 7.51 10.67 9.43
C THR A 455 7.65 10.03 10.81
N TYR A 456 8.70 9.26 11.09
CA TYR A 456 8.98 8.74 12.44
C TYR A 456 9.38 9.77 13.50
N GLY A 457 9.35 11.07 13.18
CA GLY A 457 9.71 12.15 14.10
C GLY A 457 11.22 12.27 14.30
N ILE A 458 12.03 11.64 13.43
CA ILE A 458 13.47 11.79 13.39
C ILE A 458 13.75 12.86 12.34
N ASP A 459 13.93 14.10 12.81
CA ASP A 459 14.25 15.22 11.93
C ASP A 459 15.73 15.16 11.54
N VAL A 460 15.99 14.60 10.35
CA VAL A 460 17.32 14.63 9.71
C VAL A 460 17.40 15.73 8.63
N MET A 461 16.44 16.67 8.60
CA MET A 461 15.99 17.29 7.34
C MET A 461 16.25 18.78 7.15
N ASP A 462 16.92 19.48 8.07
CA ASP A 462 17.11 20.93 7.94
C ASP A 462 17.95 21.36 6.71
N GLU A 463 18.58 20.43 5.98
CA GLU A 463 19.56 20.76 4.92
C GLU A 463 19.18 20.35 3.48
N PHE A 464 18.14 19.54 3.25
CA PHE A 464 17.86 19.01 1.90
C PHE A 464 16.74 19.76 1.18
N SER A 465 16.99 20.15 -0.07
CA SER A 465 16.02 20.84 -0.93
C SER A 465 15.08 19.89 -1.69
N TYR A 466 15.41 18.59 -1.76
CA TYR A 466 14.58 17.56 -2.35
C TYR A 466 14.84 16.20 -1.71
N TYR A 467 13.92 15.28 -1.92
CA TYR A 467 13.93 13.94 -1.34
C TYR A 467 13.92 12.94 -2.49
N PRO A 468 14.99 12.18 -2.75
CA PRO A 468 15.00 11.22 -3.84
C PRO A 468 14.19 9.97 -3.48
N PRO A 469 13.71 9.21 -4.47
CA PRO A 469 13.27 7.84 -4.23
C PRO A 469 14.41 7.02 -3.63
N SER A 470 14.08 6.00 -2.84
CA SER A 470 15.09 5.19 -2.16
C SER A 470 14.64 3.75 -1.99
N ILE A 471 15.61 2.87 -1.79
CA ILE A 471 15.37 1.51 -1.28
C ILE A 471 15.55 1.56 0.23
N GLU A 472 14.45 1.39 0.96
CA GLU A 472 14.40 1.36 2.42
C GLU A 472 14.52 -0.07 2.92
N ILE A 473 15.44 -0.31 3.86
CA ILE A 473 15.76 -1.64 4.36
C ILE A 473 15.44 -1.69 5.84
N TYR A 474 14.61 -2.65 6.23
CA TYR A 474 14.22 -2.88 7.62
C TYR A 474 15.09 -3.97 8.27
N PRO A 475 15.14 -4.01 9.61
CA PRO A 475 15.79 -5.10 10.33
C PRO A 475 15.17 -6.46 10.02
N THR A 476 15.97 -7.51 10.13
CA THR A 476 15.48 -8.90 10.11
C THR A 476 14.58 -9.15 11.33
N VAL A 477 13.40 -9.71 11.09
CA VAL A 477 12.37 -10.00 12.10
C VAL A 477 12.11 -11.50 12.14
N ALA A 478 12.23 -12.10 13.33
CA ALA A 478 11.94 -13.52 13.51
C ALA A 478 10.45 -13.84 13.25
N LEU A 479 10.20 -15.00 12.64
CA LEU A 479 8.87 -15.53 12.43
C LEU A 479 8.31 -16.21 13.71
N PRO A 480 6.98 -16.24 13.90
CA PRO A 480 6.30 -16.89 15.04
C PRO A 480 6.61 -18.36 15.30
#